data_AF-A0A2R4SAF8-F1
#
_entry.id   AF-A0A2R4SAF8-F1
#
_cell.length_a   1.000
_cell.length_b   1.000
_cell.length_c   1.000
_cell.angle_alpha   90.00
_cell.angle_beta   90.00
_cell.angle_gamma   90.00
#
_symmetry.space_group_name_H-M   'P 1'
#
loop_
_entity.id
_entity.type
_entity.pdbx_description
1 polymer ?
#
loop_
_entity_poly.entity_id
_entity_poly.type
_entity_poly.pdbx_seq_one_letter_code
_entity_poly.pdbx_strand_id
1 'polypeptide(L)'
;VEKEYLISNVIEPFFKHFWIFRNAIDKKNFTLIVDTTVEIANKIGSSKVINKLVDSLKDPSEPYRKMVLQTIQNIVDILGVDDIDQILEEKLIDGLLYVLQEQTSEDNYTLLNAFDIIVNKLDRRMKVY
;
A
#
# COMPACT_ATOMS: atom_id res chain seq x y z
N VAL A 1 -4.12 -9.69 -22.35
CA VAL A 1 -2.74 -9.28 -22.05
C VAL A 1 -2.15 -10.32 -21.13
N GLU A 2 -1.10 -11.00 -21.55
CA GLU A 2 -0.47 -12.08 -20.76
C GLU A 2 0.14 -11.50 -19.48
N LYS A 3 -0.17 -12.12 -18.34
CA LYS A 3 0.25 -11.70 -16.99
C LYS A 3 1.75 -11.49 -16.88
N GLU A 4 2.53 -12.31 -17.58
CA GLU A 4 3.99 -12.25 -17.63
C GLU A 4 4.51 -10.98 -18.29
N TYR A 5 3.87 -10.53 -19.39
CA TYR A 5 4.25 -9.28 -20.06
C TYR A 5 4.08 -8.06 -19.15
N LEU A 6 3.00 -8.03 -18.35
CA LEU A 6 2.79 -6.95 -17.37
C LEU A 6 3.92 -6.93 -16.35
N ILE A 7 4.25 -8.10 -15.80
CA ILE A 7 5.30 -8.24 -14.78
C ILE A 7 6.66 -7.82 -15.34
N SER A 8 7.02 -8.24 -16.55
CA SER A 8 8.34 -7.99 -17.10
C SER A 8 8.53 -6.57 -17.65
N ASN A 9 7.50 -5.96 -18.24
CA ASN A 9 7.66 -4.73 -19.04
C ASN A 9 6.95 -3.50 -18.50
N VAL A 10 5.92 -3.67 -17.65
CA VAL A 10 5.05 -2.56 -17.25
C VAL A 10 5.26 -2.17 -15.79
N ILE A 11 5.38 -3.16 -14.90
CA ILE A 11 5.41 -2.91 -13.46
C ILE A 11 6.60 -2.05 -13.04
N GLU A 12 7.84 -2.45 -13.39
CA GLU A 12 9.03 -1.70 -12.99
C GLU A 12 9.01 -0.24 -13.48
N PRO A 13 8.76 0.05 -14.78
CA PRO A 13 8.62 1.43 -15.23
C PRO A 13 7.48 2.19 -14.56
N PHE A 14 6.34 1.53 -14.28
CA PHE A 14 5.21 2.17 -13.64
C PHE A 14 5.57 2.66 -12.23
N PHE A 15 6.09 1.78 -11.36
CA PHE A 15 6.50 2.17 -10.01
C PHE A 15 7.62 3.21 -10.05
N LYS A 16 8.61 3.05 -10.93
CA LYS A 16 9.73 4.01 -11.03
C LYS A 16 9.30 5.44 -11.38
N HIS A 17 8.31 5.62 -12.27
CA HIS A 17 7.97 6.94 -12.80
C HIS A 17 6.70 7.55 -12.20
N PHE A 18 5.73 6.72 -11.79
CA PHE A 18 4.45 7.21 -11.26
C PHE A 18 4.44 7.30 -9.74
N TRP A 19 5.12 6.39 -9.04
CA TRP A 19 5.19 6.41 -7.57
C TRP A 19 6.27 7.39 -7.08
N ILE A 20 6.05 8.68 -7.34
CA ILE A 20 6.93 9.78 -6.92
C ILE A 20 6.18 10.79 -6.04
N PHE A 21 6.91 11.49 -5.17
CA PHE A 21 6.35 12.50 -4.26
C PHE A 21 5.41 13.51 -4.94
N ARG A 22 5.79 14.04 -6.12
CA ARG A 22 4.99 15.04 -6.85
C ARG A 22 3.56 14.56 -7.12
N ASN A 23 3.38 13.28 -7.41
CA ASN A 23 2.07 12.71 -7.72
C ASN A 23 1.21 12.48 -6.47
N ALA A 24 1.82 12.38 -5.29
CA ALA A 24 1.10 12.24 -4.03
C ALA A 24 0.45 13.56 -3.57
N ILE A 25 0.94 14.70 -4.05
CA ILE A 25 0.40 16.03 -3.69
C ILE A 25 -0.76 16.42 -4.61
N ASP A 26 -0.71 16.01 -5.88
CA ASP A 26 -1.78 16.28 -6.84
C ASP A 26 -2.93 15.29 -6.64
N LYS A 27 -4.11 15.80 -6.26
CA LYS A 27 -5.29 14.97 -5.93
C LYS A 27 -5.72 14.05 -7.09
N LYS A 28 -5.62 14.52 -8.33
CA LYS A 28 -6.06 13.74 -9.50
C LYS A 28 -5.08 12.59 -9.77
N ASN A 29 -3.78 12.89 -9.74
CA ASN A 29 -2.74 11.88 -9.92
C ASN A 29 -2.75 10.87 -8.78
N PHE A 30 -2.93 11.32 -7.54
CA PHE A 30 -3.09 10.47 -6.36
C PHE A 30 -4.16 9.41 -6.61
N THR A 31 -5.40 9.84 -6.91
CA THR A 31 -6.52 8.91 -7.10
C THR A 31 -6.26 7.96 -8.27
N LEU A 32 -5.82 8.49 -9.42
CA LEU A 32 -5.57 7.67 -10.61
C LEU A 32 -4.49 6.60 -10.37
N ILE A 33 -3.41 6.94 -9.67
CA ILE A 33 -2.31 6.00 -9.43
C ILE A 33 -2.71 4.97 -8.38
N VAL A 34 -3.43 5.37 -7.32
CA VAL A 34 -4.00 4.43 -6.33
C VAL A 34 -4.88 3.40 -7.04
N ASP A 35 -5.88 3.86 -7.81
CA ASP A 35 -6.83 3.00 -8.51
C ASP A 35 -6.13 2.09 -9.52
N THR A 36 -5.19 2.64 -10.31
CA THR A 36 -4.40 1.85 -11.28
C THR A 36 -3.55 0.79 -10.57
N THR A 37 -2.99 1.11 -9.41
CA THR A 37 -2.15 0.16 -8.65
C THR A 37 -2.98 -0.97 -8.05
N VAL A 38 -4.20 -0.68 -7.59
CA VAL A 38 -5.17 -1.70 -7.16
C VAL A 38 -5.53 -2.63 -8.32
N GLU A 39 -5.78 -2.08 -9.51
CA GLU A 39 -6.04 -2.88 -10.72
C GLU A 39 -4.83 -3.74 -11.15
N ILE A 40 -3.61 -3.26 -10.94
CA ILE A 40 -2.40 -4.07 -11.13
C ILE A 40 -2.38 -5.22 -10.12
N ALA A 41 -2.66 -4.95 -8.84
CA ALA A 41 -2.72 -5.97 -7.79
C ALA A 41 -3.77 -7.05 -8.10
N ASN A 42 -4.96 -6.65 -8.57
CA ASN A 42 -6.03 -7.57 -9.01
C ASN A 42 -5.54 -8.57 -10.08
N LYS A 43 -4.58 -8.19 -10.92
CA LYS A 43 -4.03 -9.06 -11.98
C LYS A 43 -2.86 -9.91 -11.52
N ILE A 44 -1.98 -9.37 -10.67
CA ILE A 44 -0.69 -10.01 -10.35
C ILE A 44 -0.57 -10.59 -8.94
N GLY A 45 -1.51 -10.27 -8.05
CA GLY A 45 -1.54 -10.67 -6.63
C GLY A 45 -1.19 -9.51 -5.71
N SER A 46 -1.82 -9.47 -4.53
CA SER A 46 -1.65 -8.46 -3.49
C SER A 46 -0.23 -8.43 -2.95
N SER A 47 0.31 -9.59 -2.57
CA SER A 47 1.63 -9.72 -1.96
C SER A 47 2.75 -9.11 -2.80
N LYS A 48 2.72 -9.31 -4.12
CA LYS A 48 3.73 -8.74 -5.04
C LYS A 48 3.71 -7.22 -5.08
N VAL A 49 2.52 -6.62 -5.04
CA VAL A 49 2.38 -5.15 -5.08
C VAL A 49 2.69 -4.54 -3.72
N ILE A 50 2.18 -5.14 -2.64
CA ILE A 50 2.44 -4.66 -1.27
C ILE A 50 3.94 -4.73 -0.96
N ASN A 51 4.65 -5.79 -1.39
CA ASN A 51 6.10 -5.90 -1.17
C ASN A 51 6.91 -4.79 -1.89
N LYS A 52 6.37 -4.18 -2.95
CA LYS A 52 7.00 -3.01 -3.60
C LYS A 52 6.74 -1.69 -2.89
N LEU A 53 5.70 -1.65 -2.06
CA LEU A 53 5.18 -0.42 -1.44
C LEU A 53 5.46 -0.35 0.06
N VAL A 54 5.62 -1.48 0.74
CA VAL A 54 5.66 -1.56 2.20
C VAL A 54 6.78 -0.72 2.81
N ASP A 55 7.97 -0.73 2.21
CA ASP A 55 9.11 0.06 2.69
C ASP A 55 8.85 1.58 2.57
N SER A 56 8.01 1.98 1.61
CA SER A 56 7.60 3.38 1.41
C SER A 56 6.59 3.89 2.44
N LEU A 57 6.04 3.03 3.31
CA LEU A 57 5.28 3.48 4.49
C LEU A 57 6.18 4.29 5.44
N LYS A 58 7.50 4.13 5.36
CA LYS A 58 8.47 4.86 6.18
C LYS A 58 9.10 6.06 5.48
N ASP A 59 8.53 6.51 4.36
CA ASP A 59 9.02 7.68 3.63
C ASP A 59 8.88 8.96 4.49
N PRO A 60 9.83 9.91 4.44
CA PRO A 60 9.73 11.16 5.21
C PRO A 60 8.52 12.03 4.81
N SER A 61 7.99 11.88 3.60
CA SER A 61 6.87 12.66 3.10
C SER A 61 5.51 12.10 3.53
N GLU A 62 4.80 12.83 4.40
CA GLU A 62 3.45 12.44 4.86
C GLU A 62 2.45 12.25 3.71
N PRO A 63 2.35 13.13 2.68
CA PRO A 63 1.49 12.88 1.53
C PRO A 63 1.80 11.57 0.79
N TYR A 64 3.08 11.23 0.68
CA TYR A 64 3.51 9.99 0.03
C TYR A 64 3.16 8.77 0.88
N ARG A 65 3.43 8.81 2.20
CA ARG A 65 2.97 7.76 3.13
C ARG A 65 1.46 7.56 3.05
N LYS A 66 0.67 8.63 2.99
CA LYS A 66 -0.79 8.56 2.84
C LYS A 66 -1.21 7.86 1.54
N MET A 67 -0.52 8.14 0.44
CA MET A 67 -0.76 7.49 -0.85
C MET A 67 -0.45 5.99 -0.81
N VAL A 68 0.66 5.62 -0.18
CA VAL A 68 1.06 4.22 0.02
C VAL A 68 0.03 3.50 0.90
N LEU A 69 -0.32 4.09 2.05
CA LEU A 69 -1.27 3.53 3.01
C LEU A 69 -2.64 3.31 2.38
N GLN A 70 -3.19 4.30 1.66
CA GLN A 70 -4.47 4.18 0.99
C GLN A 70 -4.46 3.06 -0.06
N THR A 71 -3.35 2.92 -0.79
CA THR A 71 -3.21 1.86 -1.79
C THR A 71 -3.19 0.48 -1.15
N ILE A 72 -2.38 0.30 -0.11
CA ILE A 72 -2.30 -0.98 0.62
C ILE A 72 -3.65 -1.32 1.25
N GLN A 73 -4.32 -0.35 1.89
CA GLN A 73 -5.68 -0.51 2.42
C GLN A 73 -6.63 -1.04 1.33
N ASN A 74 -6.69 -0.39 0.17
CA ASN A 74 -7.61 -0.78 -0.90
C ASN A 74 -7.29 -2.18 -1.44
N ILE A 75 -6.00 -2.53 -1.59
CA ILE A 75 -5.57 -3.86 -2.02
C ILE A 75 -6.01 -4.93 -0.99
N VAL A 76 -5.75 -4.70 0.29
CA VAL A 76 -6.08 -5.62 1.38
C VAL A 76 -7.60 -5.75 1.55
N ASP A 77 -8.35 -4.66 1.36
CA ASP A 77 -9.81 -4.70 1.44
C ASP A 77 -10.43 -5.60 0.35
N ILE A 78 -9.94 -5.46 -0.88
CA ILE A 78 -10.45 -6.16 -2.08
C ILE A 78 -9.95 -7.60 -2.18
N LEU A 79 -8.63 -7.82 -2.05
CA LEU A 79 -7.99 -9.10 -2.31
C LEU A 79 -7.74 -9.93 -1.04
N GLY A 80 -7.83 -9.32 0.13
CA GLY A 80 -7.47 -9.95 1.39
C GLY A 80 -5.96 -10.03 1.60
N VAL A 81 -5.55 -10.94 2.49
CA VAL A 81 -4.16 -11.07 2.96
C VAL A 81 -3.61 -12.48 2.80
N ASP A 82 -4.35 -13.38 2.13
CA ASP A 82 -4.03 -14.81 2.07
C ASP A 82 -2.67 -15.11 1.41
N ASP A 83 -2.23 -14.26 0.48
CA ASP A 83 -0.95 -14.39 -0.23
C ASP A 83 0.24 -13.66 0.42
N ILE A 84 -0.01 -12.97 1.54
CA ILE A 84 1.01 -12.26 2.32
C ILE A 84 1.73 -13.27 3.22
N ASP A 85 3.04 -13.41 3.07
CA ASP A 85 3.86 -14.23 3.95
C ASP A 85 4.20 -13.52 5.27
N GLN A 86 4.78 -14.25 6.22
CA GLN A 86 5.09 -13.70 7.55
C GLN A 86 6.08 -12.53 7.49
N ILE A 87 7.06 -12.57 6.57
CA ILE A 87 8.08 -11.50 6.47
C ILE A 87 7.43 -10.21 5.98
N LEU A 88 6.58 -10.29 4.96
CA LEU A 88 5.86 -9.13 4.43
C LEU A 88 4.83 -8.61 5.45
N GLU A 89 4.19 -9.51 6.20
CA GLU A 89 3.29 -9.15 7.29
C GLU A 89 4.01 -8.34 8.38
N GLU A 90 5.15 -8.83 8.89
CA GLU A 90 5.95 -8.12 9.90
C GLU A 90 6.36 -6.72 9.42
N LYS A 91 6.83 -6.60 8.17
CA LYS A 91 7.14 -5.30 7.55
C LYS A 91 5.93 -4.39 7.45
N LEU A 92 4.77 -4.94 7.10
CA LEU A 92 3.53 -4.19 6.99
C LEU A 92 3.11 -3.63 8.35
N ILE A 93 3.16 -4.44 9.41
CA ILE A 93 2.84 -3.98 10.76
C ILE A 93 3.82 -2.90 11.23
N ASP A 94 5.12 -3.10 11.05
CA ASP A 94 6.15 -2.12 11.38
C ASP A 94 5.97 -0.80 10.60
N GLY A 95 5.63 -0.88 9.31
CA GLY A 95 5.28 0.28 8.49
C GLY A 95 4.03 1.01 8.97
N LEU A 96 2.96 0.28 9.31
CA LEU A 96 1.71 0.86 9.83
C LEU A 96 1.92 1.58 11.16
N LEU A 97 2.68 1.00 12.07
CA LEU A 97 3.03 1.61 13.36
C LEU A 97 3.85 2.89 13.16
N TYR A 98 4.82 2.87 12.25
CA TYR A 98 5.59 4.07 11.92
C TYR A 98 4.71 5.19 11.38
N VAL A 99 3.81 4.90 10.43
CA VAL A 99 2.90 5.89 9.85
C VAL A 99 2.00 6.50 10.93
N LEU A 100 1.48 5.68 11.86
CA LEU A 100 0.65 6.14 12.97
C LEU A 100 1.43 7.04 13.95
N GLN A 101 2.70 6.73 14.22
CA GLN A 101 3.54 7.51 15.13
C GLN A 101 3.95 8.86 14.53
N GLU A 102 4.30 8.89 13.25
CA GLU A 102 4.81 10.07 12.54
C GLU A 102 3.70 10.94 11.92
N GLN A 103 2.45 10.67 12.24
CA GLN A 103 1.31 11.44 11.73
C GLN A 103 1.24 12.79 12.42
N THR A 104 1.36 13.88 11.65
CA THR A 104 1.37 15.24 12.20
C THR A 104 0.10 16.04 11.88
N SER A 105 -0.62 15.71 10.79
CA SER A 105 -1.83 16.41 10.42
C SER A 105 -3.06 15.94 11.21
N GLU A 106 -4.03 16.84 11.38
CA GLU A 106 -5.28 16.57 12.10
C GLU A 106 -6.20 15.55 11.40
N ASP A 107 -5.93 15.20 10.13
CA ASP A 107 -6.70 14.21 9.35
C ASP A 107 -6.32 12.76 9.69
N ASN A 108 -6.39 12.43 10.99
CA ASN A 108 -6.14 11.09 11.51
C ASN A 108 -7.22 10.08 11.09
N TYR A 109 -8.39 10.55 10.67
CA TYR A 109 -9.51 9.67 10.33
C TYR A 109 -9.16 8.70 9.21
N THR A 110 -8.53 9.20 8.14
CA THR A 110 -8.14 8.36 6.99
C THR A 110 -7.12 7.29 7.40
N LEU A 111 -6.13 7.68 8.21
CA LEU A 111 -5.10 6.78 8.69
C LEU A 111 -5.69 5.70 9.60
N LEU A 112 -6.52 6.08 10.57
CA LEU A 112 -7.14 5.15 11.50
C LEU A 112 -8.07 4.17 10.78
N ASN A 113 -8.82 4.63 9.77
CA ASN A 113 -9.64 3.76 8.94
C ASN A 113 -8.79 2.74 8.15
N ALA A 114 -7.66 3.17 7.58
CA ALA A 114 -6.76 2.26 6.89
C ALA A 114 -6.17 1.21 7.84
N PHE A 115 -5.77 1.63 9.03
CA PHE A 115 -5.26 0.75 10.08
C PHE A 115 -6.31 -0.28 10.50
N ASP A 116 -7.54 0.16 10.79
CA ASP A 116 -8.65 -0.71 11.17
C ASP A 116 -8.94 -1.78 10.11
N ILE A 117 -9.02 -1.40 8.84
CA ILE A 117 -9.25 -2.34 7.74
C ILE A 117 -8.14 -3.39 7.65
N ILE A 118 -6.87 -2.96 7.67
CA ILE A 118 -5.75 -3.89 7.50
C ILE A 118 -5.63 -4.85 8.69
N VAL A 119 -5.76 -4.33 9.92
CA VAL A 119 -5.73 -5.14 11.16
C VAL A 119 -6.89 -6.14 11.19
N ASN A 120 -8.09 -5.70 10.85
CA ASN A 120 -9.27 -6.58 10.81
C ASN A 120 -9.14 -7.67 9.73
N LYS A 121 -8.50 -7.39 8.59
CA LYS A 121 -8.23 -8.40 7.56
C LYS A 121 -7.16 -9.40 7.97
N LEU A 122 -6.18 -9.00 8.80
CA LEU A 122 -5.19 -9.92 9.37
C LEU A 122 -5.79 -10.79 10.49
N ASP A 123 -6.82 -10.31 11.19
CA ASP A 123 -7.59 -11.04 12.22
C ASP A 123 -6.67 -11.79 13.20
N ARG A 124 -6.71 -13.13 13.20
CA ARG A 124 -5.95 -13.97 14.15
C ARG A 124 -4.44 -13.81 14.01
N ARG A 125 -3.94 -13.40 12.84
CA ARG A 125 -2.51 -13.18 12.59
C ARG A 125 -1.97 -12.04 13.45
N MET A 126 -2.81 -11.07 13.78
CA MET A 126 -2.44 -9.93 14.63
C MET A 126 -2.07 -10.29 16.07
N LYS A 127 -2.45 -11.47 16.56
CA LYS A 127 -2.21 -11.87 17.97
C LYS A 127 -0.72 -11.95 18.35
N VAL A 128 0.17 -12.02 17.36
CA VAL A 128 1.62 -12.18 17.57
C VAL A 128 2.32 -10.83 17.75
N TYR A 129 1.65 -9.72 17.44
CA TYR A 129 2.17 -8.35 17.54
C TYR A 129 1.49 -7.58 18.68
#